data_AF-A0A086MSM5-F1
#
_entry.id   AF-A0A086MSM5-F1
#
_cell.length_a   1.000
_cell.length_b   1.000
_cell.length_c   1.000
_cell.angle_alpha   90.00
_cell.angle_beta   90.00
_cell.angle_gamma   90.00
#
_symmetry.space_group_name_H-M   'P 1'
#
loop_
_entity.id
_entity.type
_entity.pdbx_description
1 polymer ?
#
loop_
_entity_poly.entity_id
_entity_poly.type
_entity_poly.pdbx_seq_one_letter_code
_entity_poly.pdbx_strand_id
1 'polypeptide(L)'
;MSTTPKVTEATARQRVHSLDRAVAGVDGARTEAQGLTVLPGSDGGRLAWHFTVRGAAADGSPVRQEVFVDARVGGIALSYNNIDATDAVPAEGTGVRMDGVEERIAVNKGTDGSYTLVDSSRDMYDTAGGQIRAYDAARKNYLDVANGPVTEDVKVVSSHGDRFDGAATMSGAVDAHVNAGKVYEYFKNEIGRDGIDGKGGTIHSVVNVSAQGRDYANAFWDGAKMVYGHMDGVPLSVGLDVVGHEMTHGVTEHSAGLVYLNQSGALNEAISDYFGNAMETADKGIAMSDPASGLVGEYLCMHRREAARGVRAA
;
A
#
# COMPACT_ATOMS: atom_id res chain seq x y z
N MET A 1 -34.29 0.85 8.98
CA MET A 1 -34.34 0.66 7.52
C MET A 1 -35.12 -0.60 7.20
N SER A 2 -35.92 -0.61 6.13
CA SER A 2 -36.57 -1.85 5.68
C SER A 2 -35.51 -2.88 5.28
N THR A 3 -35.65 -4.10 5.82
CA THR A 3 -34.81 -5.27 5.55
C THR A 3 -35.35 -6.12 4.40
N THR A 4 -36.47 -5.72 3.79
CA THR A 4 -37.06 -6.43 2.67
C THR A 4 -36.51 -5.91 1.35
N PRO A 5 -35.85 -6.75 0.53
CA PRO A 5 -35.38 -6.36 -0.78
C PRO A 5 -36.56 -6.12 -1.75
N LYS A 6 -36.48 -5.06 -2.57
CA LYS A 6 -37.45 -4.80 -3.66
C LYS A 6 -36.98 -5.40 -5.00
N VAL A 7 -35.66 -5.57 -5.15
CA VAL A 7 -35.04 -6.25 -6.28
C VAL A 7 -34.74 -7.68 -5.85
N THR A 8 -35.12 -8.66 -6.67
CA THR A 8 -34.84 -10.07 -6.38
C THR A 8 -33.35 -10.37 -6.61
N GLU A 9 -32.82 -11.41 -5.94
CA GLU A 9 -31.43 -11.85 -6.17
C GLU A 9 -31.18 -12.18 -7.65
N ALA A 10 -32.13 -12.85 -8.32
CA ALA A 10 -32.02 -13.19 -9.73
C ALA A 10 -31.90 -11.94 -10.63
N THR A 11 -32.71 -10.91 -10.38
CA THR A 11 -32.60 -9.63 -11.09
C THR A 11 -31.29 -8.93 -10.77
N ALA A 12 -30.86 -8.93 -9.50
CA ALA A 12 -29.60 -8.32 -9.10
C ALA A 12 -28.40 -9.02 -9.79
N ARG A 13 -28.40 -10.36 -9.85
CA ARG A 13 -27.38 -11.16 -10.54
C ARG A 13 -27.28 -10.82 -12.03
N GLN A 14 -28.41 -10.62 -12.72
CA GLN A 14 -28.39 -10.17 -14.12
C GLN A 14 -27.78 -8.77 -14.27
N ARG A 15 -28.02 -7.88 -13.30
CA ARG A 15 -27.52 -6.51 -13.31
C ARG A 15 -26.02 -6.41 -13.04
N VAL A 16 -25.42 -7.37 -12.33
CA VAL A 16 -23.95 -7.47 -12.20
C VAL A 16 -23.30 -7.44 -13.58
N HIS A 17 -23.74 -8.30 -14.51
CA HIS A 17 -23.15 -8.41 -15.84
C HIS A 17 -23.49 -7.24 -16.77
N SER A 18 -24.64 -6.58 -16.60
CA SER A 18 -25.07 -5.51 -17.49
C SER A 18 -24.65 -4.11 -17.05
N LEU A 19 -24.42 -3.90 -15.75
CA LEU A 19 -24.09 -2.59 -15.20
C LEU A 19 -22.62 -2.46 -14.77
N ASP A 20 -21.96 -3.58 -14.45
CA ASP A 20 -20.57 -3.57 -14.02
C ASP A 20 -19.60 -3.80 -15.19
N ARG A 21 -18.91 -2.72 -15.58
CA ARG A 21 -17.92 -2.77 -16.66
C ARG A 21 -16.72 -3.66 -16.34
N ALA A 22 -16.37 -3.85 -15.06
CA ALA A 22 -15.29 -4.72 -14.66
C ALA A 22 -15.64 -6.21 -14.84
N VAL A 23 -16.94 -6.54 -14.85
CA VAL A 23 -17.43 -7.91 -15.07
C VAL A 23 -17.75 -8.19 -16.54
N ALA A 24 -18.22 -7.19 -17.29
CA ALA A 24 -18.69 -7.36 -18.66
C ALA A 24 -17.65 -7.95 -19.63
N GLY A 25 -16.36 -7.84 -19.33
CA GLY A 25 -15.25 -8.35 -20.13
C GLY A 25 -14.56 -9.60 -19.57
N VAL A 26 -15.16 -10.28 -18.58
CA VAL A 26 -14.54 -11.44 -17.91
C VAL A 26 -14.84 -12.73 -18.69
N ASP A 27 -13.80 -13.34 -19.24
CA ASP A 27 -13.87 -14.63 -19.91
C ASP A 27 -14.12 -15.76 -18.90
N GLY A 28 -15.06 -16.65 -19.24
CA GLY A 28 -15.42 -17.79 -18.38
C GLY A 28 -16.09 -17.40 -17.07
N ALA A 29 -16.72 -16.22 -16.99
CA ALA A 29 -17.29 -15.67 -15.76
C ALA A 29 -18.23 -16.66 -15.03
N ARG A 30 -17.92 -16.95 -13.76
CA ARG A 30 -18.76 -17.68 -12.82
C ARG A 30 -19.21 -16.73 -11.72
N THR A 31 -20.51 -16.61 -11.52
CA THR A 31 -21.09 -15.73 -10.50
C THR A 31 -21.66 -16.54 -9.35
N GLU A 32 -21.16 -16.31 -8.15
CA GLU A 32 -21.64 -16.88 -6.90
C GLU A 32 -22.40 -15.80 -6.12
N ALA A 33 -23.56 -16.14 -5.55
CA ALA A 33 -24.27 -15.24 -4.67
C ALA A 33 -23.85 -15.51 -3.22
N GLN A 34 -23.49 -14.45 -2.52
CA GLN A 34 -23.18 -14.49 -1.09
C GLN A 34 -24.40 -14.13 -0.23
N GLY A 35 -25.48 -13.68 -0.88
CA GLY A 35 -26.77 -13.38 -0.25
C GLY A 35 -26.99 -11.89 -0.02
N LEU A 36 -27.93 -11.59 0.86
CA LEU A 36 -28.35 -10.22 1.19
C LEU A 36 -27.53 -9.70 2.38
N THR A 37 -26.90 -8.54 2.21
CA THR A 37 -26.03 -7.92 3.21
C THR A 37 -26.35 -6.42 3.39
N VAL A 38 -25.75 -5.79 4.39
CA VAL A 38 -25.84 -4.36 4.64
C VAL A 38 -24.47 -3.73 4.40
N LEU A 39 -24.36 -2.91 3.36
CA LEU A 39 -23.18 -2.10 3.08
C LEU A 39 -23.16 -0.87 4.00
N PRO A 40 -22.10 -0.62 4.77
CA PRO A 40 -21.97 0.62 5.55
C PRO A 40 -21.84 1.84 4.63
N GLY A 41 -22.42 2.96 5.03
CA GLY A 41 -22.44 4.21 4.27
C GLY A 41 -22.60 5.43 5.18
N SER A 42 -22.20 6.61 4.70
CA SER A 42 -22.25 7.87 5.45
C SER A 42 -23.66 8.33 5.81
N ASP A 43 -24.69 7.80 5.13
CA ASP A 43 -26.12 8.00 5.35
C ASP A 43 -26.80 6.81 6.07
N GLY A 44 -26.02 5.88 6.61
CA GLY A 44 -26.47 4.61 7.20
C GLY A 44 -26.30 3.41 6.26
N GLY A 45 -26.60 2.20 6.77
CA GLY A 45 -26.32 0.95 6.04
C GLY A 45 -27.28 0.66 4.89
N ARG A 46 -26.79 0.42 3.68
CA ARG A 46 -27.62 0.09 2.49
C ARG A 46 -27.77 -1.41 2.33
N LEU A 47 -29.01 -1.88 2.22
CA LEU A 47 -29.30 -3.28 1.94
C LEU A 47 -28.89 -3.60 0.49
N ALA A 48 -28.03 -4.59 0.29
CA ALA A 48 -27.48 -4.94 -1.01
C ALA A 48 -27.37 -6.46 -1.20
N TRP A 49 -27.52 -6.93 -2.43
CA TRP A 49 -27.16 -8.29 -2.84
C TRP A 49 -25.67 -8.34 -3.16
N HIS A 50 -24.95 -9.27 -2.53
CA HIS A 50 -23.52 -9.45 -2.73
C HIS A 50 -23.25 -10.64 -3.64
N PHE A 51 -22.45 -10.42 -4.67
CA PHE A 51 -22.00 -11.42 -5.63
C PHE A 51 -20.49 -11.42 -5.72
N THR A 52 -19.92 -12.60 -5.92
CA THR A 52 -18.54 -12.79 -6.31
C THR A 52 -18.51 -13.28 -7.76
N VAL A 53 -17.80 -12.59 -8.64
CA VAL A 53 -17.62 -12.99 -10.05
C VAL A 53 -16.19 -13.40 -10.30
N ARG A 54 -15.97 -14.66 -10.67
CA ARG A 54 -14.66 -15.23 -10.97
C ARG A 54 -14.48 -15.48 -12.47
N GLY A 55 -13.29 -15.29 -13.01
CA GLY A 55 -12.96 -15.65 -14.39
C GLY A 55 -11.57 -15.18 -14.79
N ALA A 56 -11.37 -14.84 -16.05
CA ALA A 56 -10.12 -14.25 -16.55
C ALA A 56 -10.39 -12.93 -17.29
N ALA A 57 -9.49 -11.97 -17.17
CA ALA A 57 -9.45 -10.78 -18.01
C ALA A 57 -8.92 -11.13 -19.42
N ALA A 58 -9.03 -10.18 -20.35
CA ALA A 58 -8.61 -10.37 -21.74
C ALA A 58 -7.10 -10.66 -21.91
N ASP A 59 -6.27 -10.25 -20.95
CA ASP A 59 -4.83 -10.56 -20.88
C ASP A 59 -4.52 -11.90 -20.21
N GLY A 60 -5.53 -12.64 -19.75
CA GLY A 60 -5.40 -13.92 -19.07
C GLY A 60 -5.22 -13.83 -17.56
N SER A 61 -5.16 -12.63 -16.97
CA SER A 61 -5.10 -12.46 -15.52
C SER A 61 -6.40 -12.95 -14.89
N PRO A 62 -6.37 -13.66 -13.75
CA PRO A 62 -7.60 -14.06 -13.10
C PRO A 62 -8.37 -12.80 -12.66
N VAL A 63 -9.71 -12.89 -12.59
CA VAL A 63 -10.61 -11.88 -12.03
C VAL A 63 -11.44 -12.51 -10.89
N ARG A 64 -11.62 -11.79 -9.78
CA ARG A 64 -12.54 -12.10 -8.68
C ARG A 64 -13.19 -10.79 -8.25
N GLN A 65 -14.20 -10.36 -8.98
CA GLN A 65 -14.92 -9.12 -8.67
C GLN A 65 -15.92 -9.35 -7.53
N GLU A 66 -15.86 -8.56 -6.47
CA GLU A 66 -16.95 -8.47 -5.50
C GLU A 66 -17.88 -7.34 -5.91
N VAL A 67 -19.15 -7.66 -6.11
CA VAL A 67 -20.16 -6.74 -6.63
C VAL A 67 -21.35 -6.71 -5.71
N PHE A 68 -21.71 -5.51 -5.26
CA PHE A 68 -22.83 -5.26 -4.39
C PHE A 68 -23.89 -4.48 -5.16
N VAL A 69 -25.07 -5.07 -5.31
CA VAL A 69 -26.20 -4.49 -6.02
C VAL A 69 -27.23 -4.01 -5.01
N ASP A 70 -27.57 -2.72 -5.02
CA ASP A 70 -28.56 -2.14 -4.11
C ASP A 70 -29.88 -2.93 -4.18
N ALA A 71 -30.33 -3.48 -3.05
CA ALA A 71 -31.47 -4.39 -3.03
C ALA A 71 -32.83 -3.67 -3.18
N ARG A 72 -32.86 -2.33 -3.27
CA ARG A 72 -34.06 -1.50 -3.45
C ARG A 72 -34.21 -1.00 -4.87
N VAL A 73 -33.12 -0.50 -5.46
CA VAL A 73 -33.14 0.12 -6.80
C VAL A 73 -32.39 -0.70 -7.84
N GLY A 74 -31.51 -1.60 -7.40
CA GLY A 74 -30.75 -2.54 -8.23
C GLY A 74 -29.60 -1.91 -9.01
N GLY A 75 -29.10 -0.75 -8.60
CA GLY A 75 -27.85 -0.20 -9.14
C GLY A 75 -26.64 -0.86 -8.49
N ILE A 76 -25.47 -0.78 -9.14
CA ILE A 76 -24.21 -1.17 -8.49
C ILE A 76 -23.93 -0.17 -7.36
N ALA A 77 -23.94 -0.66 -6.13
CA ALA A 77 -23.68 0.12 -4.92
C ALA A 77 -22.19 0.17 -4.59
N LEU A 78 -21.48 -0.94 -4.83
CA LEU A 78 -20.04 -1.08 -4.67
C LEU A 78 -19.55 -2.18 -5.62
N SER A 79 -18.38 -2.00 -6.21
CA SER A 79 -17.72 -3.04 -6.96
C SER A 79 -16.21 -2.87 -6.88
N TYR A 80 -15.48 -3.95 -6.58
CA TYR A 80 -14.03 -3.95 -6.54
C TYR A 80 -13.47 -5.32 -6.95
N ASN A 81 -12.31 -5.31 -7.59
CA ASN A 81 -11.59 -6.54 -7.89
C ASN A 81 -10.90 -7.01 -6.61
N ASN A 82 -11.18 -8.25 -6.22
CA ASN A 82 -10.67 -8.93 -5.04
C ASN A 82 -9.65 -10.00 -5.44
N ILE A 83 -8.98 -9.79 -6.58
CA ILE A 83 -7.71 -10.44 -6.89
C ILE A 83 -6.61 -9.51 -6.48
N ASP A 84 -6.39 -9.53 -5.18
CA ASP A 84 -5.06 -9.78 -4.70
C ASP A 84 -5.12 -10.94 -3.72
N ALA A 85 -4.77 -12.12 -4.24
CA ALA A 85 -4.44 -13.27 -3.43
C ALA A 85 -5.55 -13.72 -2.45
N THR A 86 -6.76 -14.01 -2.95
CA THR A 86 -7.91 -14.35 -2.08
C THR A 86 -7.90 -15.73 -1.41
N ASP A 87 -6.86 -16.53 -1.62
CA ASP A 87 -6.54 -17.66 -0.74
C ASP A 87 -5.25 -17.43 0.05
N ALA A 88 -4.58 -16.28 -0.16
CA ALA A 88 -3.40 -15.97 0.60
C ALA A 88 -3.78 -15.48 1.98
N VAL A 89 -3.28 -16.16 2.98
CA VAL A 89 -3.57 -15.87 4.39
C VAL A 89 -2.40 -15.11 5.00
N PRO A 90 -2.66 -14.26 6.02
CA PRO A 90 -1.60 -13.72 6.84
C PRO A 90 -0.69 -14.84 7.34
N ALA A 91 0.61 -14.63 7.17
CA ALA A 91 1.66 -15.53 7.59
C ALA A 91 2.84 -14.71 8.11
N GLU A 92 3.81 -15.42 8.67
CA GLU A 92 5.06 -14.81 9.10
C GLU A 92 6.19 -15.37 8.25
N GLY A 93 7.14 -14.49 7.94
CA GLY A 93 8.36 -14.81 7.23
C GLY A 93 9.54 -14.08 7.82
N THR A 94 10.69 -14.15 7.15
CA THR A 94 11.86 -13.34 7.46
C THR A 94 12.27 -12.48 6.28
N GLY A 95 12.80 -11.30 6.57
CA GLY A 95 13.33 -10.37 5.59
C GLY A 95 14.74 -9.95 5.97
N VAL A 96 15.67 -10.02 5.02
CA VAL A 96 17.02 -9.44 5.18
C VAL A 96 16.97 -7.99 4.72
N ARG A 97 17.17 -7.06 5.63
CA ARG A 97 17.26 -5.63 5.36
C ARG A 97 18.58 -5.27 4.68
N MET A 98 18.64 -4.09 4.09
CA MET A 98 19.83 -3.65 3.36
C MET A 98 21.09 -3.50 4.24
N ASP A 99 20.93 -3.30 5.55
CA ASP A 99 22.02 -3.31 6.53
C ASP A 99 22.50 -4.73 6.92
N GLY A 100 21.86 -5.77 6.37
CA GLY A 100 22.17 -7.17 6.61
C GLY A 100 21.45 -7.78 7.82
N VAL A 101 20.66 -7.00 8.56
CA VAL A 101 19.84 -7.51 9.67
C VAL A 101 18.69 -8.35 9.09
N GLU A 102 18.55 -9.57 9.59
CA GLU A 102 17.39 -10.41 9.28
C GLU A 102 16.36 -10.28 10.41
N GLU A 103 15.13 -9.93 10.07
CA GLU A 103 14.04 -9.78 11.03
C GLU A 103 12.76 -10.49 10.58
N ARG A 104 11.84 -10.68 11.52
CA ARG A 104 10.52 -11.26 11.24
C ARG A 104 9.65 -10.22 10.56
N ILE A 105 8.98 -10.63 9.50
CA ILE A 105 8.08 -9.77 8.73
C ILE A 105 6.73 -10.46 8.56
N ALA A 106 5.66 -9.67 8.61
CA ALA A 106 4.33 -10.15 8.27
C ALA A 106 4.16 -10.13 6.74
N VAL A 107 3.68 -11.25 6.21
CA VAL A 107 3.59 -11.56 4.78
C VAL A 107 2.28 -12.28 4.52
N ASN A 108 1.93 -12.48 3.25
CA ASN A 108 0.80 -13.33 2.89
C ASN A 108 1.32 -14.59 2.20
N LYS A 109 0.72 -15.74 2.54
CA LYS A 109 1.06 -17.04 1.96
C LYS A 109 -0.06 -17.53 1.05
N GLY A 110 0.21 -17.65 -0.25
CA GLY A 110 -0.70 -18.20 -1.25
C GLY A 110 -0.94 -19.71 -1.13
N THR A 111 -2.02 -20.18 -1.75
CA THR A 111 -2.37 -21.63 -1.81
C THR A 111 -1.41 -22.46 -2.64
N ASP A 112 -0.65 -21.83 -3.53
CA ASP A 112 0.44 -22.44 -4.28
C ASP A 112 1.72 -22.61 -3.43
N GLY A 113 1.70 -22.13 -2.18
CA GLY A 113 2.82 -22.16 -1.26
C GLY A 113 3.78 -20.99 -1.41
N SER A 114 3.54 -20.07 -2.35
CA SER A 114 4.32 -18.83 -2.47
C SER A 114 4.02 -17.86 -1.34
N TYR A 115 4.97 -16.98 -1.06
CA TYR A 115 4.82 -15.87 -0.12
C TYR A 115 4.95 -14.55 -0.87
N THR A 116 4.23 -13.53 -0.44
CA THR A 116 4.31 -12.17 -0.98
C THR A 116 4.57 -11.15 0.12
N LEU A 117 5.27 -10.06 -0.21
CA LEU A 117 5.38 -8.86 0.64
C LEU A 117 4.05 -8.08 0.62
N VAL A 118 3.00 -8.76 1.11
CA VAL A 118 1.68 -8.21 1.41
C VAL A 118 1.42 -8.51 2.87
N ASP A 119 1.02 -7.49 3.61
CA ASP A 119 0.67 -7.61 5.01
C ASP A 119 -0.83 -7.41 5.18
N SER A 120 -1.53 -8.50 5.50
CA SER A 120 -2.96 -8.49 5.84
C SER A 120 -3.20 -8.86 7.31
N SER A 121 -2.18 -8.73 8.16
CA SER A 121 -2.26 -9.12 9.58
C SER A 121 -2.73 -8.01 10.53
N ARG A 122 -2.84 -6.78 10.02
CA ARG A 122 -3.14 -5.57 10.80
C ARG A 122 -4.64 -5.30 10.86
N ASP A 123 -5.09 -4.62 11.91
CA ASP A 123 -6.50 -4.25 12.14
C ASP A 123 -7.18 -3.55 10.95
N MET A 124 -6.42 -2.77 10.15
CA MET A 124 -6.95 -2.12 8.94
C MET A 124 -7.45 -3.12 7.89
N TYR A 125 -6.93 -4.35 7.88
CA TYR A 125 -7.39 -5.42 6.99
C TYR A 125 -8.79 -5.88 7.37
N ASP A 126 -9.00 -6.20 8.64
CA ASP A 126 -10.32 -6.67 9.12
C ASP A 126 -11.38 -5.56 9.03
N THR A 127 -10.98 -4.31 9.19
CA THR A 127 -11.89 -3.16 9.24
C THR A 127 -12.23 -2.62 7.85
N ALA A 128 -11.24 -2.49 6.97
CA ALA A 128 -11.35 -1.79 5.70
C ALA A 128 -10.80 -2.58 4.50
N GLY A 129 -10.23 -3.76 4.72
CA GLY A 129 -9.52 -4.52 3.70
C GLY A 129 -8.13 -3.95 3.37
N GLY A 130 -7.64 -2.99 4.17
CA GLY A 130 -6.34 -2.35 3.97
C GLY A 130 -5.18 -3.32 4.15
N GLN A 131 -4.15 -3.17 3.32
CA GLN A 131 -2.93 -3.99 3.36
C GLN A 131 -1.69 -3.11 3.27
N ILE A 132 -0.53 -3.61 3.70
CA ILE A 132 0.78 -3.02 3.34
C ILE A 132 1.38 -3.84 2.21
N ARG A 133 1.80 -3.21 1.12
CA ARG A 133 2.18 -3.93 -0.10
C ARG A 133 3.44 -3.35 -0.72
N ALA A 134 4.45 -4.20 -0.92
CA ALA A 134 5.69 -3.83 -1.58
C ALA A 134 5.79 -4.44 -2.99
N TYR A 135 6.11 -3.60 -3.97
CA TYR A 135 6.24 -3.95 -5.37
C TYR A 135 7.63 -3.59 -5.88
N ASP A 136 8.18 -4.40 -6.76
CA ASP A 136 9.46 -4.13 -7.41
C ASP A 136 9.22 -3.64 -8.84
N ALA A 137 9.62 -2.39 -9.11
CA ALA A 137 9.55 -1.80 -10.45
C ALA A 137 10.63 -2.34 -11.40
N ALA A 138 11.56 -3.18 -10.92
CA ALA A 138 12.60 -3.83 -11.70
C ALA A 138 13.38 -2.87 -12.60
N ARG A 139 13.77 -1.71 -12.04
CA ARG A 139 14.49 -0.62 -12.73
C ARG A 139 13.71 0.08 -13.85
N LYS A 140 12.38 -0.02 -13.90
CA LYS A 140 11.54 0.82 -14.78
C LYS A 140 11.79 2.32 -14.53
N ASN A 141 11.54 3.14 -15.53
CA ASN A 141 11.68 4.59 -15.37
C ASN A 141 10.64 5.08 -14.34
N TYR A 142 11.04 5.95 -13.42
CA TYR A 142 10.11 6.49 -12.41
C TYR A 142 8.89 7.16 -13.05
N LEU A 143 9.04 7.78 -14.23
CA LEU A 143 7.93 8.39 -14.97
C LEU A 143 6.89 7.38 -15.49
N ASP A 144 7.29 6.13 -15.72
CA ASP A 144 6.39 5.08 -16.20
C ASP A 144 5.53 4.49 -15.08
N VAL A 145 5.95 4.70 -13.82
CA VAL A 145 5.26 4.16 -12.63
C VAL A 145 4.58 5.24 -11.79
N ALA A 146 5.02 6.50 -11.89
CA ALA A 146 4.47 7.63 -11.15
C ALA A 146 3.07 8.01 -11.64
N ASN A 147 2.28 8.60 -10.74
CA ASN A 147 0.97 9.19 -11.01
C ASN A 147 -0.07 8.17 -11.49
N GLY A 148 -0.70 7.49 -10.53
CA GLY A 148 -1.80 6.57 -10.81
C GLY A 148 -1.70 5.28 -10.00
N PRO A 149 -2.62 4.32 -10.24
CA PRO A 149 -2.56 3.03 -9.56
C PRO A 149 -1.29 2.26 -9.96
N VAL A 150 -0.88 1.31 -9.11
CA VAL A 150 0.16 0.34 -9.49
C VAL A 150 -0.35 -0.47 -10.68
N THR A 151 0.43 -0.49 -11.76
CA THR A 151 0.08 -1.20 -13.00
C THR A 151 0.45 -2.67 -12.92
N GLU A 152 -0.19 -3.51 -13.72
CA GLU A 152 -0.01 -4.97 -13.67
C GLU A 152 1.42 -5.44 -13.99
N ASP A 153 2.20 -4.64 -14.71
CA ASP A 153 3.59 -4.91 -15.05
C ASP A 153 4.58 -4.58 -13.93
N VAL A 154 4.11 -3.98 -12.84
CA VAL A 154 4.85 -3.78 -11.58
C VAL A 154 4.36 -4.80 -10.56
N LYS A 155 5.16 -5.84 -10.33
CA LYS A 155 4.73 -7.01 -9.57
C LYS A 155 4.98 -6.84 -8.08
N VAL A 156 4.03 -7.35 -7.28
CA VAL A 156 4.26 -7.56 -5.85
C VAL A 156 5.46 -8.48 -5.67
N VAL A 157 6.33 -8.17 -4.71
CA VAL A 157 7.50 -9.00 -4.44
C VAL A 157 7.04 -10.33 -3.87
N SER A 158 7.50 -11.42 -4.45
CA SER A 158 7.15 -12.78 -4.07
C SER A 158 8.38 -13.67 -3.90
N SER A 159 8.22 -14.73 -3.11
CA SER A 159 9.23 -15.76 -2.86
C SER A 159 8.55 -17.14 -2.84
N HIS A 160 9.30 -18.19 -3.20
CA HIS A 160 8.82 -19.57 -3.05
C HIS A 160 8.87 -20.06 -1.60
N GLY A 161 9.55 -19.33 -0.72
CA GLY A 161 9.63 -19.61 0.71
C GLY A 161 9.25 -18.39 1.54
N ASP A 162 9.26 -18.56 2.85
CA ASP A 162 8.93 -17.51 3.83
C ASP A 162 10.07 -16.51 4.06
N ARG A 163 11.24 -16.73 3.43
CA ARG A 163 12.40 -15.85 3.53
C ARG A 163 12.54 -14.96 2.29
N PHE A 164 12.70 -13.66 2.52
CA PHE A 164 12.92 -12.61 1.53
C PHE A 164 14.32 -12.02 1.70
N ASP A 165 15.20 -12.31 0.74
CA ASP A 165 16.58 -11.82 0.71
C ASP A 165 17.03 -11.51 -0.72
N GLY A 166 18.33 -11.27 -0.93
CA GLY A 166 18.93 -11.14 -2.25
C GLY A 166 18.27 -10.04 -3.07
N ALA A 167 17.54 -10.39 -4.13
CA ALA A 167 16.84 -9.43 -4.97
C ALA A 167 15.82 -8.57 -4.21
N ALA A 168 15.11 -9.15 -3.22
CA ALA A 168 14.14 -8.42 -2.40
C ALA A 168 14.81 -7.39 -1.47
N THR A 169 16.01 -7.70 -0.98
CA THR A 169 16.87 -6.78 -0.22
C THR A 169 17.40 -5.67 -1.12
N MET A 170 18.02 -6.05 -2.24
CA MET A 170 18.69 -5.10 -3.15
C MET A 170 17.70 -4.13 -3.83
N SER A 171 16.46 -4.54 -4.07
CA SER A 171 15.41 -3.66 -4.60
C SER A 171 14.94 -2.64 -3.57
N GLY A 172 15.18 -2.87 -2.28
CA GLY A 172 14.66 -2.07 -1.16
C GLY A 172 13.25 -2.48 -0.70
N ALA A 173 12.73 -3.60 -1.21
CA ALA A 173 11.35 -4.02 -0.94
C ALA A 173 11.16 -4.49 0.51
N VAL A 174 12.14 -5.21 1.07
CA VAL A 174 12.11 -5.62 2.48
C VAL A 174 12.08 -4.39 3.39
N ASP A 175 13.00 -3.45 3.18
CA ASP A 175 13.07 -2.20 3.95
C ASP A 175 11.78 -1.37 3.84
N ALA A 176 11.24 -1.19 2.63
CA ALA A 176 9.98 -0.47 2.43
C ALA A 176 8.81 -1.13 3.17
N HIS A 177 8.73 -2.46 3.13
CA HIS A 177 7.66 -3.22 3.78
C HIS A 177 7.72 -3.13 5.31
N VAL A 178 8.92 -3.33 5.87
CA VAL A 178 9.17 -3.21 7.31
C VAL A 178 8.88 -1.78 7.79
N ASN A 179 9.49 -0.79 7.14
CA ASN A 179 9.37 0.60 7.58
C ASN A 179 7.95 1.14 7.40
N ALA A 180 7.23 0.78 6.33
CA ALA A 180 5.82 1.14 6.20
C ALA A 180 4.96 0.54 7.32
N GLY A 181 5.30 -0.68 7.77
CA GLY A 181 4.72 -1.30 8.95
C GLY A 181 4.92 -0.46 10.22
N LYS A 182 6.17 -0.05 10.49
CA LYS A 182 6.51 0.78 11.65
C LYS A 182 5.80 2.13 11.63
N VAL A 183 5.74 2.78 10.46
CA VAL A 183 5.04 4.06 10.28
C VAL A 183 3.54 3.92 10.52
N TYR A 184 2.91 2.86 9.99
CA TYR A 184 1.50 2.57 10.26
C TYR A 184 1.26 2.40 11.77
N GLU A 185 2.08 1.61 12.46
CA GLU A 185 1.94 1.38 13.90
C GLU A 185 2.12 2.67 14.71
N TYR A 186 3.08 3.52 14.34
CA TYR A 186 3.26 4.81 15.00
C TYR A 186 2.01 5.69 14.87
N PHE A 187 1.48 5.84 13.66
CA PHE A 187 0.24 6.62 13.46
C PHE A 187 -0.95 6.02 14.19
N LYS A 188 -1.09 4.69 14.19
CA LYS A 188 -2.19 4.00 14.86
C LYS A 188 -2.11 4.15 16.38
N ASN A 189 -0.95 3.89 16.97
CA ASN A 189 -0.80 3.75 18.42
C ASN A 189 -0.55 5.09 19.12
N GLU A 190 0.25 5.99 18.51
CA GLU A 190 0.61 7.27 19.14
C GLU A 190 -0.36 8.40 18.75
N ILE A 191 -0.89 8.36 17.52
CA ILE A 191 -1.74 9.44 16.98
C ILE A 191 -3.23 9.01 16.87
N GLY A 192 -3.55 7.72 16.93
CA GLY A 192 -4.91 7.21 16.79
C GLY A 192 -5.43 7.26 15.34
N ARG A 193 -4.54 7.37 14.34
CA ARG A 193 -4.90 7.43 12.92
C ARG A 193 -4.75 6.07 12.27
N ASP A 194 -5.77 5.65 11.51
CA ASP A 194 -5.75 4.38 10.77
C ASP A 194 -5.24 4.56 9.33
N GLY A 195 -3.95 4.29 9.11
CA GLY A 195 -3.32 4.39 7.79
C GLY A 195 -3.16 5.82 7.24
N ILE A 196 -2.74 5.91 5.98
CA ILE A 196 -2.44 7.19 5.30
C ILE A 196 -3.69 8.04 5.14
N ASP A 197 -4.83 7.43 4.80
CA ASP A 197 -6.11 8.11 4.55
C ASP A 197 -6.97 8.31 5.81
N GLY A 198 -6.55 7.74 6.94
CA GLY A 198 -7.28 7.75 8.22
C GLY A 198 -8.47 6.80 8.26
N LYS A 199 -8.60 5.90 7.29
CA LYS A 199 -9.71 4.94 7.15
C LYS A 199 -9.22 3.50 6.97
N GLY A 200 -7.94 3.24 7.18
CA GLY A 200 -7.34 1.92 7.00
C GLY A 200 -7.21 1.53 5.53
N GLY A 201 -7.01 2.48 4.62
CA GLY A 201 -6.73 2.19 3.21
C GLY A 201 -5.40 1.46 3.00
N THR A 202 -5.27 0.77 1.86
CA THR A 202 -4.05 0.05 1.48
C THR A 202 -2.87 1.01 1.27
N ILE A 203 -1.71 0.62 1.82
CA ILE A 203 -0.44 1.33 1.73
C ILE A 203 0.41 0.64 0.66
N HIS A 204 0.70 1.35 -0.43
CA HIS A 204 1.48 0.83 -1.55
C HIS A 204 2.89 1.44 -1.59
N SER A 205 3.90 0.58 -1.66
CA SER A 205 5.31 0.97 -1.84
C SER A 205 5.84 0.38 -3.15
N VAL A 206 6.20 1.22 -4.12
CA VAL A 206 6.87 0.79 -5.36
C VAL A 206 8.35 1.13 -5.24
N VAL A 207 9.20 0.12 -5.19
CA VAL A 207 10.64 0.29 -5.02
C VAL A 207 11.39 0.06 -6.35
N ASN A 208 12.70 0.34 -6.34
CA ASN A 208 13.61 -0.01 -7.42
C ASN A 208 13.28 0.67 -8.76
N VAL A 209 12.79 1.91 -8.71
CA VAL A 209 12.65 2.74 -9.91
C VAL A 209 14.01 3.29 -10.34
N SER A 210 14.11 3.65 -11.62
CA SER A 210 15.31 4.22 -12.21
C SER A 210 15.01 5.54 -12.92
N ALA A 211 16.04 6.32 -13.19
CA ALA A 211 16.01 7.42 -14.14
C ALA A 211 16.81 7.00 -15.37
N GLN A 212 16.12 6.55 -16.42
CA GLN A 212 16.74 6.09 -17.67
C GLN A 212 17.77 4.98 -17.42
N GLY A 213 17.43 3.99 -16.58
CA GLY A 213 18.29 2.85 -16.23
C GLY A 213 19.34 3.15 -15.17
N ARG A 214 19.46 4.41 -14.72
CA ARG A 214 20.37 4.82 -13.64
C ARG A 214 19.64 4.98 -12.32
N ASP A 215 20.40 5.08 -11.25
CA ASP A 215 19.86 5.38 -9.93
C ASP A 215 19.03 6.66 -9.96
N TYR A 216 17.78 6.53 -9.54
CA TYR A 216 16.91 7.65 -9.27
C TYR A 216 17.08 8.03 -7.81
N ALA A 217 17.91 9.02 -7.54
CA ALA A 217 18.25 9.46 -6.19
C ALA A 217 17.16 10.34 -5.57
N ASN A 218 15.90 9.86 -5.60
CA ASN A 218 14.77 10.47 -4.91
C ASN A 218 13.72 9.43 -4.49
N ALA A 219 12.95 9.77 -3.46
CA ALA A 219 11.71 9.10 -3.07
C ALA A 219 10.59 10.14 -3.11
N PHE A 220 9.35 9.69 -3.30
CA PHE A 220 8.20 10.60 -3.28
C PHE A 220 6.88 9.86 -3.01
N TRP A 221 5.93 10.56 -2.39
CA TRP A 221 4.49 10.28 -2.44
C TRP A 221 3.87 10.89 -3.70
N ASP A 222 3.10 10.09 -4.46
CA ASP A 222 2.50 10.53 -5.73
C ASP A 222 0.98 10.78 -5.70
N GLY A 223 0.38 10.76 -4.51
CA GLY A 223 -1.08 10.82 -4.31
C GLY A 223 -1.76 9.46 -4.19
N ALA A 224 -1.07 8.36 -4.50
CA ALA A 224 -1.61 7.01 -4.36
C ALA A 224 -0.65 6.01 -3.71
N LYS A 225 0.66 6.22 -3.87
CA LYS A 225 1.70 5.30 -3.42
C LYS A 225 3.00 6.03 -3.13
N MET A 226 3.84 5.42 -2.31
CA MET A 226 5.23 5.84 -2.17
C MET A 226 6.07 5.17 -3.26
N VAL A 227 6.99 5.94 -3.84
CA VAL A 227 7.89 5.49 -4.90
C VAL A 227 9.32 5.72 -4.45
N TYR A 228 10.15 4.68 -4.50
CA TYR A 228 11.53 4.72 -4.00
C TYR A 228 12.51 4.32 -5.09
N GLY A 229 13.49 5.19 -5.34
CA GLY A 229 14.66 4.85 -6.13
C GLY A 229 15.86 4.43 -5.27
N HIS A 230 17.04 4.64 -5.84
CA HIS A 230 18.33 4.30 -5.25
C HIS A 230 19.25 5.51 -5.29
N MET A 231 20.15 5.60 -4.32
CA MET A 231 21.27 6.53 -4.32
C MET A 231 22.56 5.76 -4.09
N ASP A 232 23.48 5.81 -5.06
CA ASP A 232 24.76 5.12 -5.02
C ASP A 232 24.63 3.60 -4.72
N GLY A 233 23.62 2.96 -5.32
CA GLY A 233 23.32 1.54 -5.13
C GLY A 233 22.56 1.20 -3.84
N VAL A 234 22.27 2.18 -2.99
CA VAL A 234 21.48 1.98 -1.75
C VAL A 234 20.02 2.36 -2.00
N PRO A 235 19.05 1.48 -1.72
CA PRO A 235 17.62 1.82 -1.80
C PRO A 235 17.27 2.90 -0.78
N LEU A 236 16.50 3.90 -1.19
CA LEU A 236 16.10 5.00 -0.31
C LEU A 236 15.14 4.58 0.80
N SER A 237 14.41 3.47 0.60
CA SER A 237 13.51 2.88 1.58
C SER A 237 14.20 2.33 2.83
N VAL A 238 15.55 2.26 2.87
CA VAL A 238 16.32 1.84 4.04
C VAL A 238 16.12 2.79 5.24
N GLY A 239 15.92 4.08 4.98
CA GLY A 239 15.67 5.08 6.01
C GLY A 239 14.22 5.01 6.51
N LEU A 240 14.02 4.76 7.80
CA LEU A 240 12.69 4.79 8.39
C LEU A 240 12.13 6.22 8.38
N ASP A 241 12.99 7.20 8.61
CA ASP A 241 12.70 8.61 8.50
C ASP A 241 12.24 9.00 7.08
N VAL A 242 12.88 8.47 6.02
CA VAL A 242 12.49 8.69 4.62
C VAL A 242 11.13 8.07 4.34
N VAL A 243 10.91 6.80 4.73
CA VAL A 243 9.60 6.14 4.54
C VAL A 243 8.50 6.87 5.34
N GLY A 244 8.81 7.30 6.56
CA GLY A 244 7.93 8.10 7.41
C GLY A 244 7.61 9.47 6.80
N HIS A 245 8.60 10.14 6.21
CA HIS A 245 8.44 11.40 5.49
C HIS A 245 7.46 11.23 4.31
N GLU A 246 7.69 10.24 3.44
CA GLU A 246 6.81 10.03 2.27
C GLU A 246 5.37 9.67 2.66
N MET A 247 5.19 8.79 3.64
CA MET A 247 3.86 8.46 4.12
C MET A 247 3.17 9.66 4.79
N THR A 248 3.94 10.55 5.42
CA THR A 248 3.40 11.77 6.05
C THR A 248 2.92 12.79 5.04
N HIS A 249 3.47 12.84 3.82
CA HIS A 249 2.87 13.62 2.73
C HIS A 249 1.44 13.16 2.43
N GLY A 250 1.21 11.85 2.33
CA GLY A 250 -0.12 11.29 2.15
C GLY A 250 -1.06 11.60 3.34
N VAL A 251 -0.55 11.54 4.58
CA VAL A 251 -1.32 11.95 5.76
C VAL A 251 -1.70 13.43 5.68
N THR A 252 -0.77 14.29 5.27
CA THR A 252 -1.01 15.74 5.08
C THR A 252 -2.06 15.98 4.00
N GLU A 253 -1.98 15.26 2.87
CA GLU A 253 -2.97 15.32 1.79
C GLU A 253 -4.37 14.95 2.28
N HIS A 254 -4.50 13.87 3.05
CA HIS A 254 -5.76 13.40 3.61
C HIS A 254 -6.19 14.09 4.92
N SER A 255 -5.56 15.22 5.27
CA SER A 255 -5.91 16.01 6.44
C SER A 255 -5.95 17.51 6.13
N ALA A 256 -4.83 18.22 6.31
CA ALA A 256 -4.75 19.66 6.12
C ALA A 256 -4.75 20.07 4.64
N GLY A 257 -4.39 19.16 3.72
CA GLY A 257 -4.37 19.41 2.28
C GLY A 257 -3.45 20.57 1.91
N LEU A 258 -2.28 20.67 2.55
CA LEU A 258 -1.35 21.79 2.36
C LEU A 258 -0.84 21.81 0.92
N VAL A 259 -1.22 22.85 0.18
CA VAL A 259 -0.77 23.08 -1.20
C VAL A 259 0.75 23.16 -1.22
N TYR A 260 1.38 22.41 -2.12
CA TYR A 260 2.83 22.30 -2.24
C TYR A 260 3.46 23.52 -2.93
N LEU A 261 3.31 24.69 -2.31
CA LEU A 261 3.73 25.98 -2.85
C LEU A 261 4.08 26.96 -1.72
N ASN A 262 5.17 27.72 -1.87
CA ASN A 262 5.57 28.76 -0.92
C ASN A 262 5.58 28.26 0.54
N GLN A 263 4.92 28.98 1.46
CA GLN A 263 4.90 28.65 2.88
C GLN A 263 4.11 27.38 3.20
N SER A 264 3.03 27.09 2.46
CA SER A 264 2.27 25.85 2.70
C SER A 264 3.05 24.62 2.24
N GLY A 265 3.84 24.74 1.16
CA GLY A 265 4.77 23.69 0.75
C GLY A 265 5.89 23.49 1.76
N ALA A 266 6.51 24.58 2.24
CA ALA A 266 7.53 24.49 3.29
C ALA A 266 7.00 23.89 4.59
N LEU A 267 5.73 24.15 4.93
CA LEU A 267 5.08 23.52 6.09
C LEU A 267 4.76 22.04 5.85
N ASN A 268 4.37 21.66 4.62
CA ASN A 268 4.15 20.27 4.23
C ASN A 268 5.45 19.46 4.43
N GLU A 269 6.56 19.93 3.88
CA GLU A 269 7.90 19.36 4.09
C GLU A 269 8.28 19.26 5.58
N ALA A 270 8.14 20.36 6.33
CA ALA A 270 8.54 20.39 7.73
C ALA A 270 7.73 19.43 8.60
N ILE A 271 6.45 19.20 8.27
CA ILE A 271 5.61 18.21 8.95
C ILE A 271 6.09 16.79 8.62
N SER A 272 6.40 16.51 7.35
CA SER A 272 6.95 15.22 6.93
C SER A 272 8.28 14.89 7.61
N ASP A 273 9.21 15.85 7.65
CA ASP A 273 10.49 15.72 8.38
C ASP A 273 10.28 15.47 9.88
N TYR A 274 9.39 16.25 10.50
CA TYR A 274 9.11 16.10 11.94
C TYR A 274 8.62 14.70 12.27
N PHE A 275 7.64 14.18 11.52
CA PHE A 275 7.08 12.86 11.79
C PHE A 275 8.04 11.74 11.43
N GLY A 276 8.76 11.83 10.30
CA GLY A 276 9.81 10.87 9.94
C GLY A 276 10.84 10.71 11.06
N ASN A 277 11.35 11.82 11.58
CA ASN A 277 12.33 11.82 12.66
C ASN A 277 11.75 11.34 13.99
N ALA A 278 10.52 11.71 14.31
CA ALA A 278 9.86 11.27 15.54
C ALA A 278 9.65 9.74 15.53
N MET A 279 9.24 9.17 14.39
CA MET A 279 9.08 7.74 14.20
C MET A 279 10.41 7.00 14.35
N GLU A 280 11.47 7.52 13.70
CA GLU A 280 12.79 6.92 13.79
C GLU A 280 13.37 7.01 15.21
N THR A 281 13.20 8.15 15.87
CA THR A 281 13.60 8.35 17.26
C THR A 281 12.89 7.38 18.20
N ALA A 282 11.58 7.19 18.02
CA ALA A 282 10.78 6.24 18.78
C ALA A 282 11.25 4.79 18.54
N ASP A 283 11.50 4.41 17.28
CA ASP A 283 11.98 3.06 16.92
C ASP A 283 13.37 2.76 17.50
N LYS A 284 14.29 3.73 17.44
CA LYS A 284 15.65 3.61 18.01
C LYS A 284 15.67 3.72 19.54
N GLY A 285 14.56 4.14 20.17
CA GLY A 285 14.49 4.36 21.62
C GLY A 285 15.42 5.47 22.13
N ILE A 286 15.77 6.43 21.28
CA ILE A 286 16.62 7.57 21.65
C ILE A 286 15.76 8.73 22.16
N ALA A 287 16.33 9.63 22.97
CA ALA A 287 15.58 10.77 23.48
C ALA A 287 15.44 11.84 22.40
N MET A 288 14.28 12.50 22.29
CA MET A 288 14.07 13.62 21.35
C MET A 288 15.06 14.79 21.52
N SER A 289 15.73 14.88 22.67
CA SER A 289 16.78 15.86 22.93
C SER A 289 18.16 15.47 22.39
N ASP A 290 18.32 14.24 21.90
CA ASP A 290 19.57 13.76 21.33
C ASP A 290 19.82 14.47 19.98
N PRO A 291 21.04 14.96 19.70
CA PRO A 291 21.37 15.56 18.42
C PRO A 291 21.08 14.67 17.20
N ALA A 292 21.12 13.35 17.36
CA ALA A 292 20.79 12.40 16.30
C ALA A 292 19.30 12.41 15.93
N SER A 293 18.40 12.76 16.86
CA SER A 293 16.95 12.83 16.62
C SER A 293 16.52 13.93 15.65
N GLY A 294 17.42 14.87 15.32
CA GLY A 294 17.15 15.95 14.37
C GLY A 294 17.70 15.71 12.97
N LEU A 295 18.36 14.57 12.72
CA LEU A 295 18.92 14.25 11.41
C LEU A 295 17.83 13.70 10.48
N VAL A 296 17.96 13.95 9.19
CA VAL A 296 17.08 13.43 8.13
C VAL A 296 17.96 12.84 7.02
N GLY A 297 17.66 11.61 6.62
CA GLY A 297 18.33 10.82 5.60
C GLY A 297 19.76 10.40 5.97
N GLU A 298 20.10 10.31 7.25
CA GLU A 298 21.50 10.06 7.66
C GLU A 298 21.99 8.66 7.27
N TYR A 299 21.10 7.67 7.22
CA TYR A 299 21.41 6.32 6.72
C TYR A 299 21.96 6.33 5.29
N LEU A 300 21.52 7.28 4.46
CA LEU A 300 21.96 7.44 3.07
C LEU A 300 23.33 8.12 2.96
N CYS A 301 23.73 8.84 4.02
CA CYS A 301 24.98 9.58 4.05
C CYS A 301 26.18 8.74 4.53
N MET A 302 25.94 7.63 5.26
CA MET A 302 27.01 6.87 5.93
C MET A 302 27.90 6.04 4.99
N HIS A 303 27.52 5.85 3.72
CA HIS A 303 28.40 5.18 2.73
C HIS A 303 29.47 6.10 2.13
N ARG A 304 29.45 7.40 2.45
CA ARG A 304 30.60 8.28 2.24
C ARG A 304 31.44 8.37 3.51
N ARG A 305 32.64 7.79 3.47
CA ARG A 305 33.73 8.36 4.26
C ARG A 305 33.91 9.80 3.74
N GLU A 306 33.56 10.76 4.59
CA GLU A 306 33.63 12.22 4.44
C GLU A 306 32.32 12.95 4.05
N ALA A 307 31.88 13.79 5.00
CA ALA A 307 30.86 14.84 4.97
C ALA A 307 29.39 14.42 4.87
N ALA A 308 28.70 14.50 6.02
CA ALA A 308 27.24 14.57 6.13
C ALA A 308 26.70 15.69 5.24
N ARG A 309 25.99 15.32 4.18
CA ARG A 309 25.11 16.21 3.41
C ARG A 309 23.75 15.52 3.41
N GLY A 310 22.86 15.99 4.29
CA GLY A 310 21.50 15.48 4.39
C GLY A 310 20.81 15.43 3.03
N VAL A 311 19.94 14.43 2.87
CA VAL A 311 19.13 14.26 1.67
C VAL A 311 17.99 15.28 1.73
N ARG A 312 17.77 16.00 0.64
CA ARG A 312 16.49 16.68 0.41
C ARG A 312 15.56 15.64 -0.19
N ALA A 313 14.58 15.18 0.56
CA ALA A 313 13.32 14.75 -0.05
C ALA A 313 12.73 15.97 -0.77
N ALA A 314 12.15 15.75 -1.94
CA ALA A 314 11.65 16.80 -2.82
C ALA A 314 10.51 16.28 -3.70
#